data_AF-A0A1E5PYS0-F1
#
_entry.id   AF-A0A1E5PYS0-F1
#
_cell.length_a   1.000
_cell.length_b   1.000
_cell.length_c   1.000
_cell.angle_alpha   90.00
_cell.angle_beta   90.00
_cell.angle_gamma   90.00
#
_symmetry.space_group_name_H-M   'P 1'
#
loop_
_entity.id
_entity.type
_entity.pdbx_description
1 polymer ?
#
loop_
_entity_poly.entity_id
_entity_poly.type
_entity_poly.pdbx_seq_one_letter_code
_entity_poly.pdbx_strand_id
1 'polypeptide(L)'
;MAGNGLCRVLTRLAFVAGIWALVVGMTASAALAQRGSVPGPDDERWGVTRYFSGPQGLAIPTEPCDPAGPSATDGIMAAQLNPQLNGKMAGYLDAYKMSCARMVTQAVKERGLNPRAAAIAIATIIVETSMNNYSQAVDHTSLGLFQQQDWWGSREQRLNPAYATNAFLNAMEQQFPGGSWNNEEIGEVCWRVQRPREDLNYLYGVQAGDAVLIANALWSGMSGGSKHPYAPGRVVSGKSADGRLEAFAAGADGVYHAWQTEVNGNWSPWRFEGGPRNAQLAVAANADGRLELFALSDSTFDHMWQTAPSAGWSTWANFGTGGYRLAAGNNADGRIEVFASNADGVFHRWQTSPSGGWANWDGTGGGPANARLAMENAPDGRLEVFALSDATFGHLYQAGVNGGWSAWEDFGGGGQGLAVSYNQDGRLEVFASNTDGVFHRWQTSPASWSAWAGTGGVSNAELATARSVDGRVEVFAINANTASHAWQTGPNAAYSPWETFGTGGTGISAGNNADGRVEVFGTSHLGVYHRWQTGFATWSDQWTWLNDSGPPIG
;
A
#
# COMPACT_ATOMS: atom_id res chain seq x y z
N MET A 1 56.85 -33.86 -58.82
CA MET A 1 57.99 -33.22 -58.12
C MET A 1 57.39 -32.43 -56.96
N ALA A 2 57.24 -33.05 -55.79
CA ALA A 2 58.17 -33.07 -54.64
C ALA A 2 58.25 -31.70 -53.92
N GLY A 3 57.56 -31.53 -52.79
CA GLY A 3 58.12 -31.42 -51.41
C GLY A 3 57.81 -30.01 -50.89
N ASN A 4 57.52 -29.65 -49.64
CA ASN A 4 57.65 -30.18 -48.27
C ASN A 4 56.48 -29.55 -47.45
N GLY A 5 56.10 -29.94 -46.23
CA GLY A 5 56.84 -30.66 -45.20
C GLY A 5 55.93 -31.10 -44.05
N LEU A 6 56.41 -32.11 -43.34
CA LEU A 6 55.84 -32.65 -42.10
C LEU A 6 56.33 -31.86 -40.89
N CYS A 7 55.45 -31.61 -39.91
CA CYS A 7 55.76 -31.96 -38.52
C CYS A 7 54.53 -32.00 -37.60
N ARG A 8 54.28 -33.21 -37.08
CA ARG A 8 53.77 -33.58 -35.72
C ARG A 8 52.35 -33.11 -35.33
N VAL A 9 51.46 -33.90 -34.69
CA VAL A 9 51.45 -35.22 -34.02
C VAL A 9 49.96 -35.51 -33.77
N LEU A 10 49.36 -36.58 -34.35
CA LEU A 10 48.87 -37.80 -33.65
C LEU A 10 48.18 -37.49 -32.28
N THR A 11 46.92 -37.86 -31.99
CA THR A 11 46.38 -39.23 -32.06
C THR A 11 44.86 -39.26 -31.76
N ARG A 12 44.11 -39.82 -32.72
CA ARG A 12 42.97 -40.78 -32.65
C ARG A 12 41.61 -40.46 -32.00
N LEU A 13 40.61 -40.48 -32.89
CA LEU A 13 39.23 -40.98 -32.72
C LEU A 13 39.16 -42.49 -32.37
N ALA A 14 38.10 -42.87 -31.64
CA ALA A 14 37.11 -43.92 -32.01
C ALA A 14 35.93 -43.90 -31.00
N PHE A 15 34.70 -43.55 -31.42
CA PHE A 15 33.52 -44.43 -31.62
C PHE A 15 33.06 -45.17 -30.33
N VAL A 16 31.80 -45.10 -29.85
CA VAL A 16 30.54 -45.57 -30.45
C VAL A 16 29.32 -44.97 -29.70
N ALA A 17 28.19 -44.89 -30.42
CA ALA A 17 26.84 -44.42 -30.05
C ALA A 17 26.11 -45.19 -28.92
N GLY A 18 25.07 -44.56 -28.34
CA GLY A 18 24.03 -45.26 -27.56
C GLY A 18 23.16 -44.40 -26.63
N ILE A 19 22.09 -43.82 -27.18
CA ILE A 19 20.69 -43.72 -26.68
C ILE A 19 20.43 -43.57 -25.14
N TRP A 20 19.75 -42.46 -24.81
CA TRP A 20 18.70 -42.24 -23.79
C TRP A 20 18.65 -43.12 -22.53
N ALA A 21 18.80 -42.51 -21.34
CA ALA A 21 17.85 -42.60 -20.21
C ALA A 21 18.34 -41.85 -18.95
N LEU A 22 17.44 -41.03 -18.40
CA LEU A 22 17.33 -40.65 -16.98
C LEU A 22 18.58 -40.12 -16.26
N VAL A 23 18.78 -38.81 -16.31
CA VAL A 23 19.25 -38.08 -15.13
C VAL A 23 18.00 -37.66 -14.36
N VAL A 24 17.55 -38.51 -13.43
CA VAL A 24 16.75 -38.04 -12.29
C VAL A 24 17.66 -37.08 -11.54
N GLY A 25 17.47 -35.79 -11.81
CA GLY A 25 18.08 -34.73 -11.02
C GLY A 25 17.70 -34.97 -9.58
N MET A 26 18.70 -35.20 -8.74
CA MET A 26 18.56 -35.08 -7.30
C MET A 26 18.13 -33.64 -7.03
N THR A 27 16.82 -33.41 -6.94
CA THR A 27 16.31 -32.32 -6.15
C THR A 27 16.81 -32.61 -4.74
N ALA A 28 17.85 -31.91 -4.33
CA ALA A 28 18.05 -31.66 -2.92
C ALA A 28 16.79 -30.90 -2.50
N SER A 29 15.78 -31.64 -2.07
CA SER A 29 14.76 -31.14 -1.16
C SER A 29 15.56 -30.53 -0.03
N ALA A 30 15.74 -29.20 -0.05
CA ALA A 30 15.85 -28.47 1.18
C ALA A 30 14.58 -28.87 1.94
N ALA A 31 14.71 -29.88 2.79
CA ALA A 31 13.81 -30.06 3.89
C ALA A 31 13.89 -28.74 4.62
N LEU A 32 12.95 -27.84 4.29
CA LEU A 32 12.51 -26.81 5.21
C LEU A 32 12.34 -27.58 6.51
N ALA A 33 13.25 -27.36 7.44
CA ALA A 33 12.99 -27.74 8.81
C ALA A 33 11.63 -27.12 9.09
N GLN A 34 10.59 -27.95 9.17
CA GLN A 34 9.30 -27.54 9.67
C GLN A 34 9.65 -26.88 11.00
N ARG A 35 9.56 -25.54 11.07
CA ARG A 35 9.48 -24.88 12.35
C ARG A 35 8.39 -25.64 13.07
N GLY A 36 8.72 -26.24 14.20
CA GLY A 36 7.76 -27.02 14.98
C GLY A 36 6.48 -26.19 15.11
N SER A 37 5.32 -26.84 14.98
CA SER A 37 4.02 -26.18 15.08
C SER A 37 4.06 -25.18 16.24
N VAL A 38 3.86 -23.88 15.94
CA VAL A 38 3.59 -22.91 16.99
C VAL A 38 2.42 -23.49 17.78
N PRO A 39 2.56 -23.66 19.10
CA PRO A 39 1.50 -24.26 19.88
C PRO A 39 0.18 -23.50 19.70
N GLY A 40 -0.94 -24.21 19.77
CA GLY A 40 -2.26 -23.61 19.55
C GLY A 40 -2.55 -22.43 20.47
N PRO A 41 -3.58 -21.62 20.15
CA PRO A 41 -3.99 -20.48 20.98
C PRO A 41 -4.41 -20.88 22.41
N ASP A 42 -4.50 -22.19 22.69
CA ASP A 42 -4.76 -22.79 23.99
C ASP A 42 -3.48 -23.17 24.78
N ASP A 43 -2.26 -22.97 24.24
CA ASP A 43 -0.98 -23.23 24.94
C ASP A 43 -0.71 -22.18 26.03
N GLU A 44 -0.29 -22.68 27.18
CA GLU A 44 -0.11 -22.01 28.46
C GLU A 44 0.84 -20.79 28.44
N ARG A 45 1.68 -20.68 27.42
CA ARG A 45 2.67 -19.60 27.31
C ARG A 45 2.09 -18.30 26.72
N TRP A 46 0.86 -18.31 26.20
CA TRP A 46 0.38 -17.26 25.30
C TRP A 46 -0.94 -16.57 25.69
N GLY A 47 -1.61 -16.97 26.78
CA GLY A 47 -2.85 -16.32 27.22
C GLY A 47 -3.56 -17.00 28.40
N VAL A 48 -4.69 -16.42 28.81
CA VAL A 48 -5.51 -16.91 29.95
C VAL A 48 -6.58 -17.93 29.55
N THR A 49 -6.65 -18.31 28.27
CA THR A 49 -7.77 -19.08 27.69
C THR A 49 -8.02 -20.44 28.34
N ARG A 50 -7.01 -21.05 28.98
CA ARG A 50 -7.18 -22.30 29.76
C ARG A 50 -8.09 -22.17 31.00
N TYR A 51 -8.27 -20.97 31.53
CA TYR A 51 -9.22 -20.72 32.63
C TYR A 51 -10.67 -20.72 32.15
N PHE A 52 -10.86 -20.68 30.82
CA PHE A 52 -12.16 -20.61 30.16
C PHE A 52 -12.42 -21.93 29.43
N SER A 53 -12.49 -23.04 30.15
CA SER A 53 -13.04 -24.28 29.60
C SER A 53 -14.56 -24.22 29.73
N GLY A 54 -15.25 -24.18 28.58
CA GLY A 54 -16.69 -24.42 28.53
C GLY A 54 -17.05 -25.78 29.15
N PRO A 55 -18.31 -26.02 29.53
CA PRO A 55 -18.72 -27.31 30.10
C PRO A 55 -18.33 -28.46 29.14
N GLN A 56 -17.39 -29.30 29.57
CA GLN A 56 -16.95 -30.54 28.91
C GLN A 56 -16.63 -30.42 27.40
N GLY A 57 -15.50 -29.81 27.05
CA GLY A 57 -14.84 -30.04 25.74
C GLY A 57 -15.53 -29.46 24.50
N LEU A 58 -16.52 -28.57 24.67
CA LEU A 58 -17.18 -27.84 23.58
C LEU A 58 -16.60 -26.42 23.44
N ALA A 59 -16.46 -25.94 22.20
CA ALA A 59 -16.03 -24.58 21.90
C ALA A 59 -17.02 -23.55 22.48
N ILE A 60 -16.51 -22.49 23.11
CA ILE A 60 -17.34 -21.43 23.67
C ILE A 60 -18.10 -20.73 22.53
N PRO A 61 -19.44 -20.61 22.59
CA PRO A 61 -20.20 -19.90 21.58
C PRO A 61 -19.73 -18.46 21.39
N THR A 62 -19.72 -18.00 20.15
CA THR A 62 -19.33 -16.63 19.76
C THR A 62 -20.48 -15.88 19.10
N GLU A 63 -20.42 -14.55 19.17
CA GLU A 63 -21.32 -13.65 18.43
C GLU A 63 -20.55 -12.92 17.31
N PRO A 64 -21.19 -12.56 16.19
CA PRO A 64 -20.56 -11.74 15.17
C PRO A 64 -20.05 -10.43 15.75
N CYS A 65 -18.83 -10.04 15.40
CA CYS A 65 -18.30 -8.74 15.78
C CYS A 65 -18.87 -7.63 14.88
N ASP A 66 -18.90 -7.88 13.58
CA ASP A 66 -19.63 -7.09 12.61
C ASP A 66 -21.01 -7.72 12.39
N PRO A 67 -22.12 -6.97 12.48
CA PRO A 67 -23.45 -7.48 12.14
C PRO A 67 -23.55 -8.05 10.72
N ALA A 68 -22.73 -7.56 9.79
CA ALA A 68 -22.63 -8.09 8.42
C ALA A 68 -21.76 -9.36 8.32
N GLY A 69 -21.09 -9.74 9.40
CA GLY A 69 -20.15 -10.86 9.45
C GLY A 69 -18.78 -10.53 8.84
N PRO A 70 -17.90 -11.55 8.75
CA PRO A 70 -16.58 -11.39 8.16
C PRO A 70 -16.64 -11.09 6.66
N SER A 71 -15.85 -10.12 6.22
CA SER A 71 -15.67 -9.79 4.81
C SER A 71 -14.58 -10.67 4.16
N ALA A 72 -14.55 -10.70 2.82
CA ALA A 72 -13.46 -11.32 2.08
C ALA A 72 -12.09 -10.66 2.38
N THR A 73 -12.08 -9.32 2.53
CA THR A 73 -10.90 -8.55 2.93
C THR A 73 -10.35 -8.99 4.28
N ASP A 74 -11.23 -9.26 5.26
CA ASP A 74 -10.82 -9.78 6.57
C ASP A 74 -10.09 -11.12 6.43
N GLY A 75 -10.57 -12.01 5.55
CA GLY A 75 -9.93 -13.31 5.28
C GLY A 75 -8.56 -13.19 4.61
N ILE A 76 -8.40 -12.25 3.67
CA ILE A 76 -7.12 -12.05 2.99
C ILE A 76 -6.10 -11.39 3.92
N MET A 77 -6.52 -10.38 4.69
CA MET A 77 -5.66 -9.77 5.72
C MET A 77 -5.20 -10.81 6.74
N ALA A 78 -6.09 -11.71 7.18
CA ALA A 78 -5.72 -12.82 8.06
C ALA A 78 -4.62 -13.70 7.44
N ALA A 79 -4.80 -14.11 6.19
CA ALA A 79 -3.84 -14.96 5.48
C ALA A 79 -2.47 -14.27 5.29
N GLN A 80 -2.46 -12.97 5.04
CA GLN A 80 -1.23 -12.19 4.87
C GLN A 80 -0.48 -11.92 6.18
N LEU A 81 -1.22 -11.68 7.27
CA LEU A 81 -0.63 -11.39 8.58
C LEU A 81 -0.13 -12.64 9.27
N ASN A 82 -0.82 -13.78 9.14
CA ASN A 82 -0.48 -15.03 9.83
C ASN A 82 1.01 -15.43 9.79
N PRO A 83 1.72 -15.36 8.65
CA PRO A 83 3.15 -15.70 8.58
C PRO A 83 4.09 -14.70 9.27
N GLN A 84 3.60 -13.49 9.59
CA GLN A 84 4.38 -12.39 10.17
C GLN A 84 4.26 -12.31 11.69
N LEU A 85 3.18 -12.88 12.22
CA LEU A 85 2.91 -12.93 13.64
C LEU A 85 3.84 -13.93 14.33
N ASN A 86 4.26 -13.62 15.55
CA ASN A 86 5.15 -14.47 16.35
C ASN A 86 4.53 -14.88 17.71
N GLY A 87 3.37 -14.32 18.03
CA GLY A 87 2.61 -14.57 19.25
C GLY A 87 1.43 -15.51 19.01
N LYS A 88 0.39 -15.33 19.83
CA LYS A 88 -0.72 -16.28 19.99
C LYS A 88 -1.53 -16.46 18.71
N MET A 89 -1.63 -15.40 17.89
CA MET A 89 -2.43 -15.40 16.66
C MET A 89 -1.65 -15.88 15.43
N ALA A 90 -0.37 -16.22 15.56
CA ALA A 90 0.45 -16.72 14.46
C ALA A 90 -0.09 -18.03 13.88
N GLY A 91 -0.59 -18.00 12.65
CA GLY A 91 -1.25 -19.13 11.99
C GLY A 91 -2.70 -19.37 12.44
N TYR A 92 -3.24 -18.52 13.31
CA TYR A 92 -4.58 -18.64 13.90
C TYR A 92 -5.50 -17.46 13.62
N LEU A 93 -5.04 -16.41 12.92
CA LEU A 93 -5.95 -15.42 12.35
C LEU A 93 -6.82 -16.07 11.28
N ASP A 94 -8.11 -15.78 11.35
CA ASP A 94 -9.11 -16.11 10.35
C ASP A 94 -9.93 -14.85 10.03
N ALA A 95 -10.79 -14.93 9.02
CA ALA A 95 -11.65 -13.80 8.63
C ALA A 95 -12.50 -13.29 9.81
N TYR A 96 -12.96 -14.19 10.69
CA TYR A 96 -13.77 -13.82 11.84
C TYR A 96 -12.98 -13.00 12.86
N LYS A 97 -11.78 -13.43 13.25
CA LYS A 97 -10.90 -12.69 14.16
C LYS A 97 -10.52 -11.35 13.57
N MET A 98 -10.21 -11.31 12.27
CA MET A 98 -9.92 -10.05 11.59
C MET A 98 -11.12 -9.10 11.58
N SER A 99 -12.34 -9.60 11.40
CA SER A 99 -13.56 -8.77 11.54
C SER A 99 -13.70 -8.18 12.95
N CYS A 100 -13.31 -8.94 13.99
CA CYS A 100 -13.32 -8.45 15.36
C CYS A 100 -12.27 -7.36 15.61
N ALA A 101 -11.02 -7.56 15.18
CA ALA A 101 -10.01 -6.49 15.27
C ALA A 101 -10.39 -5.26 14.42
N ARG A 102 -11.05 -5.46 13.26
CA ARG A 102 -11.55 -4.36 12.43
C ARG A 102 -12.56 -3.52 13.19
N MET A 103 -13.56 -4.13 13.84
CA MET A 103 -14.56 -3.40 14.63
C MET A 103 -13.95 -2.69 15.84
N VAL A 104 -12.97 -3.30 16.53
CA VAL A 104 -12.20 -2.63 17.59
C VAL A 104 -11.46 -1.41 17.05
N THR A 105 -10.77 -1.56 15.92
CA THR A 105 -10.00 -0.48 15.30
C THR A 105 -10.92 0.64 14.81
N GLN A 106 -12.09 0.31 14.26
CA GLN A 106 -13.10 1.29 13.84
C GLN A 106 -13.61 2.11 15.03
N ALA A 107 -13.94 1.46 16.15
CA ALA A 107 -14.38 2.18 17.36
C ALA A 107 -13.31 3.13 17.92
N VAL A 108 -12.02 2.76 17.83
CA VAL A 108 -10.89 3.63 18.19
C VAL A 108 -10.82 4.85 17.27
N LYS A 109 -11.00 4.66 15.96
CA LYS A 109 -11.03 5.76 14.97
C LYS A 109 -12.21 6.71 15.20
N GLU A 110 -13.41 6.19 15.43
CA GLU A 110 -14.62 6.98 15.69
C GLU A 110 -14.49 7.84 16.96
N ARG A 111 -13.66 7.39 17.91
CA ARG A 111 -13.32 8.14 19.13
C ARG A 111 -12.26 9.22 18.92
N GLY A 112 -11.63 9.29 17.74
CA GLY A 112 -10.57 10.25 17.43
C GLY A 112 -9.21 9.90 18.04
N LEU A 113 -8.99 8.64 18.42
CA LEU A 113 -7.70 8.17 18.93
C LEU A 113 -6.78 7.68 17.79
N ASN A 114 -5.53 7.35 18.12
CA ASN A 114 -4.48 7.03 17.16
C ASN A 114 -4.28 5.50 16.98
N PRO A 115 -3.46 5.03 16.00
CA PRO A 115 -3.24 3.60 15.77
C PRO A 115 -2.69 2.85 16.98
N ARG A 116 -1.94 3.53 17.86
CA ARG A 116 -1.41 2.91 19.08
C ARG A 116 -2.53 2.51 20.03
N ALA A 117 -3.60 3.30 20.16
CA ALA A 117 -4.77 2.92 20.95
C ALA A 117 -5.45 1.66 20.39
N ALA A 118 -5.49 1.49 19.06
CA ALA A 118 -5.98 0.26 18.44
C ALA A 118 -5.07 -0.93 18.73
N ALA A 119 -3.74 -0.75 18.67
CA ALA A 119 -2.79 -1.80 19.06
C ALA A 119 -2.96 -2.24 20.53
N ILE A 120 -3.20 -1.30 21.45
CA ILE A 120 -3.47 -1.60 22.87
C ILE A 120 -4.76 -2.43 23.02
N ALA A 121 -5.85 -2.00 22.37
CA ALA A 121 -7.11 -2.72 22.40
C ALA A 121 -7.01 -4.11 21.76
N ILE A 122 -6.30 -4.23 20.62
CA ILE A 122 -6.06 -5.50 19.93
C ILE A 122 -5.21 -6.44 20.79
N ALA A 123 -4.12 -5.96 21.40
CA ALA A 123 -3.30 -6.75 22.32
C ALA A 123 -4.13 -7.31 23.48
N THR A 124 -5.06 -6.51 24.00
CA THR A 124 -6.00 -6.95 25.03
C THR A 124 -6.87 -8.11 24.53
N ILE A 125 -7.58 -7.95 23.41
CA ILE A 125 -8.51 -9.00 22.94
C ILE A 125 -7.79 -10.27 22.44
N ILE A 126 -6.52 -10.19 22.03
CA ILE A 126 -5.69 -11.37 21.76
C ILE A 126 -5.50 -12.19 23.04
N VAL A 127 -5.10 -11.54 24.13
CA VAL A 127 -4.82 -12.22 25.41
C VAL A 127 -6.11 -12.77 26.02
N GLU A 128 -7.14 -11.93 26.10
CA GLU A 128 -8.39 -12.26 26.80
C GLU A 128 -9.17 -13.37 26.09
N THR A 129 -9.30 -13.27 24.78
CA THR A 129 -10.26 -14.10 24.04
C THR A 129 -9.72 -14.75 22.80
N SER A 130 -8.43 -14.61 22.48
CA SER A 130 -7.93 -15.02 21.17
C SER A 130 -8.73 -14.34 20.04
N MET A 131 -9.16 -13.10 20.28
CA MET A 131 -9.99 -12.28 19.40
C MET A 131 -11.39 -12.86 19.12
N ASN A 132 -11.95 -13.63 20.05
CA ASN A 132 -13.30 -14.19 19.93
C ASN A 132 -14.30 -13.41 20.79
N ASN A 133 -15.41 -12.96 20.21
CA ASN A 133 -16.50 -12.35 20.95
C ASN A 133 -17.38 -13.40 21.65
N TYR A 134 -16.90 -13.93 22.78
CA TYR A 134 -17.59 -15.02 23.50
C TYR A 134 -18.93 -14.59 24.06
N SER A 135 -19.98 -15.30 23.68
CA SER A 135 -21.36 -15.03 24.07
C SER A 135 -21.79 -15.76 25.32
N GLN A 136 -21.00 -16.73 25.77
CA GLN A 136 -21.22 -17.42 27.01
C GLN A 136 -20.20 -17.01 28.06
N ALA A 137 -20.68 -16.78 29.29
CA ALA A 137 -19.82 -16.49 30.41
C ALA A 137 -19.17 -17.78 30.87
N VAL A 138 -17.84 -17.77 30.91
CA VAL A 138 -16.99 -18.93 31.16
C VAL A 138 -16.14 -18.76 32.42
N ASP A 139 -16.07 -17.53 32.91
CA ASP A 139 -15.55 -17.17 34.24
C ASP A 139 -16.40 -16.03 34.80
N HIS A 140 -17.03 -16.28 35.95
CA HIS A 140 -18.00 -15.36 36.57
C HIS A 140 -19.06 -14.82 35.58
N THR A 141 -19.10 -13.50 35.39
CA THR A 141 -20.01 -12.82 34.46
C THR A 141 -19.31 -12.35 33.19
N SER A 142 -18.03 -12.67 33.00
CA SER A 142 -17.17 -12.17 31.91
C SER A 142 -17.68 -12.60 30.54
N LEU A 143 -17.82 -11.63 29.62
CA LEU A 143 -18.32 -11.83 28.26
C LEU A 143 -17.56 -10.98 27.24
N GLY A 144 -17.71 -11.36 25.98
CA GLY A 144 -17.29 -10.59 24.82
C GLY A 144 -15.77 -10.47 24.67
N LEU A 145 -15.35 -9.67 23.69
CA LEU A 145 -13.96 -9.57 23.23
C LEU A 145 -12.93 -9.27 24.33
N PHE A 146 -13.32 -8.48 25.33
CA PHE A 146 -12.46 -8.01 26.41
C PHE A 146 -12.66 -8.77 27.73
N GLN A 147 -13.48 -9.85 27.75
CA GLN A 147 -13.85 -10.57 28.99
C GLN A 147 -14.36 -9.63 30.11
N GLN A 148 -15.21 -8.67 29.74
CA GLN A 148 -15.72 -7.68 30.67
C GLN A 148 -16.82 -8.27 31.58
N GLN A 149 -16.74 -8.02 32.89
CA GLN A 149 -17.79 -8.38 33.85
C GLN A 149 -19.01 -7.44 33.77
N ASP A 150 -20.11 -7.82 34.39
CA ASP A 150 -21.39 -7.09 34.38
C ASP A 150 -21.34 -5.63 34.87
N TRP A 151 -20.36 -5.25 35.70
CA TRP A 151 -20.15 -3.85 36.07
C TRP A 151 -19.65 -2.95 34.92
N TRP A 152 -19.18 -3.51 33.80
CA TRP A 152 -18.83 -2.75 32.59
C TRP A 152 -20.06 -2.44 31.70
N GLY A 153 -21.18 -3.14 31.91
CA GLY A 153 -22.41 -2.92 31.14
C GLY A 153 -23.31 -4.16 31.08
N SER A 154 -24.47 -4.00 30.43
CA SER A 154 -25.39 -5.11 30.16
C SER A 154 -24.74 -6.19 29.29
N ARG A 155 -25.37 -7.38 29.22
CA ARG A 155 -24.91 -8.45 28.34
C ARG A 155 -24.82 -7.99 26.88
N GLU A 156 -25.84 -7.32 26.38
CA GLU A 156 -25.92 -6.81 25.01
C GLU A 156 -24.84 -5.77 24.74
N GLN A 157 -24.58 -4.90 25.70
CA GLN A 157 -23.53 -3.89 25.64
C GLN A 157 -22.13 -4.52 25.57
N ARG A 158 -21.86 -5.54 26.40
CA ARG A 158 -20.55 -6.22 26.43
C ARG A 158 -20.29 -7.12 25.22
N LEU A 159 -21.34 -7.58 24.55
CA LEU A 159 -21.24 -8.33 23.29
C LEU A 159 -21.16 -7.43 22.05
N ASN A 160 -21.45 -6.13 22.18
CA ASN A 160 -21.29 -5.16 21.10
C ASN A 160 -19.82 -4.65 21.08
N PRO A 161 -19.04 -4.93 20.02
CA PRO A 161 -17.62 -4.55 19.99
C PRO A 161 -17.36 -3.05 20.11
N ALA A 162 -18.23 -2.21 19.55
CA ALA A 162 -18.07 -0.76 19.62
C ALA A 162 -18.26 -0.25 21.05
N TYR A 163 -19.29 -0.74 21.76
CA TYR A 163 -19.51 -0.39 23.16
C TYR A 163 -18.36 -0.93 24.04
N ALA A 164 -18.04 -2.23 23.93
CA ALA A 164 -17.04 -2.88 24.77
C ALA A 164 -15.65 -2.23 24.61
N THR A 165 -15.28 -1.88 23.38
CA THR A 165 -14.04 -1.13 23.08
C THR A 165 -14.08 0.25 23.71
N ASN A 166 -15.18 0.99 23.58
CA ASN A 166 -15.30 2.32 24.19
C ASN A 166 -15.28 2.27 25.72
N ALA A 167 -15.84 1.23 26.33
CA ALA A 167 -15.76 1.02 27.77
C ALA A 167 -14.31 0.78 28.21
N PHE A 168 -13.58 -0.09 27.51
CA PHE A 168 -12.15 -0.31 27.73
C PHE A 168 -11.33 0.98 27.58
N LEU A 169 -11.56 1.76 26.52
CA LEU A 169 -10.87 3.03 26.27
C LEU A 169 -11.20 4.09 27.34
N ASN A 170 -12.43 4.12 27.87
CA ASN A 170 -12.79 4.99 29.01
C ASN A 170 -11.91 4.66 30.23
N ALA A 171 -11.76 3.37 30.56
CA ALA A 171 -10.92 2.96 31.68
C ALA A 171 -9.44 3.26 31.43
N MET A 172 -8.95 3.07 30.18
CA MET A 172 -7.60 3.44 29.78
C MET A 172 -7.32 4.93 30.02
N GLU A 173 -8.18 5.83 29.55
CA GLU A 173 -8.00 7.28 29.73
C GLU A 173 -8.12 7.72 31.20
N GLN A 174 -8.92 7.01 32.01
CA GLN A 174 -8.99 7.25 33.45
C GLN A 174 -7.71 6.82 34.19
N GLN A 175 -7.10 5.69 33.82
CA GLN A 175 -5.84 5.24 34.42
C GLN A 175 -4.64 6.06 33.93
N PHE A 176 -4.71 6.59 32.70
CA PHE A 176 -3.65 7.32 32.03
C PHE A 176 -4.13 8.72 31.57
N PRO A 177 -4.38 9.64 32.52
CA PRO A 177 -4.91 10.96 32.21
C PRO A 177 -3.93 11.78 31.37
N GLY A 178 -4.47 12.68 30.53
CA GLY A 178 -3.66 13.50 29.63
C GLY A 178 -3.02 12.73 28.48
N GLY A 179 -3.47 11.50 28.21
CA GLY A 179 -2.98 10.70 27.10
C GLY A 179 -1.64 10.01 27.36
N SER A 180 -1.24 9.86 28.63
CA SER A 180 0.07 9.29 29.01
C SER A 180 0.27 7.85 28.57
N TRP A 181 -0.82 7.12 28.29
CA TRP A 181 -0.81 5.78 27.68
C TRP A 181 -0.05 5.73 26.34
N ASN A 182 0.13 6.87 25.66
CA ASN A 182 0.93 6.93 24.44
C ASN A 182 2.41 6.62 24.66
N ASN A 183 2.91 6.89 25.86
CA ASN A 183 4.34 6.78 26.18
C ASN A 183 4.66 5.52 26.98
N GLU A 184 3.64 4.79 27.42
CA GLU A 184 3.78 3.59 28.24
C GLU A 184 3.82 2.33 27.37
N GLU A 185 4.46 1.28 27.88
CA GLU A 185 4.48 -0.02 27.18
C GLU A 185 3.05 -0.57 27.01
N ILE A 186 2.75 -1.09 25.82
CA ILE A 186 1.40 -1.61 25.50
C ILE A 186 0.92 -2.61 26.55
N GLY A 187 1.81 -3.51 26.99
CA GLY A 187 1.48 -4.51 28.00
C GLY A 187 1.08 -3.91 29.35
N GLU A 188 1.80 -2.88 29.80
CA GLU A 188 1.53 -2.16 31.05
C GLU A 188 0.17 -1.45 30.99
N VAL A 189 -0.15 -0.83 29.85
CA VAL A 189 -1.46 -0.19 29.65
C VAL A 189 -2.59 -1.21 29.73
N CYS A 190 -2.47 -2.33 29.00
CA CYS A 190 -3.47 -3.40 29.02
C CYS A 190 -3.67 -3.95 30.44
N TRP A 191 -2.59 -4.23 31.16
CA TRP A 191 -2.63 -4.75 32.52
C TRP A 191 -3.32 -3.80 33.49
N ARG A 192 -3.02 -2.49 33.46
CA ARG A 192 -3.65 -1.53 34.37
C ARG A 192 -5.15 -1.37 34.15
N VAL A 193 -5.60 -1.54 32.91
CA VAL A 193 -7.03 -1.46 32.56
C VAL A 193 -7.76 -2.74 32.93
N GLN A 194 -7.23 -3.90 32.56
CA GLN A 194 -7.88 -5.19 32.77
C GLN A 194 -7.73 -5.73 34.20
N ARG A 195 -6.63 -5.36 34.87
CA ARG A 195 -6.27 -5.81 36.23
C ARG A 195 -6.37 -7.33 36.41
N PRO A 196 -5.74 -8.15 35.54
CA PRO A 196 -5.69 -9.58 35.78
C PRO A 196 -4.84 -9.89 37.02
N ARG A 197 -4.77 -11.16 37.40
CA ARG A 197 -3.84 -11.60 38.44
C ARG A 197 -2.39 -11.26 38.07
N GLU A 198 -1.59 -10.95 39.08
CA GLU A 198 -0.24 -10.41 38.92
C GLU A 198 0.70 -11.33 38.12
N ASP A 199 0.51 -12.65 38.23
CA ASP A 199 1.27 -13.68 37.50
C ASP A 199 1.02 -13.67 35.98
N LEU A 200 0.02 -12.92 35.51
CA LEU A 200 -0.41 -12.88 34.10
C LEU A 200 -0.07 -11.57 33.39
N ASN A 201 0.53 -10.59 34.08
CA ASN A 201 0.80 -9.25 33.54
C ASN A 201 1.60 -9.30 32.22
N TYR A 202 2.65 -10.13 32.16
CA TYR A 202 3.55 -10.17 31.02
C TYR A 202 2.88 -10.61 29.69
N LEU A 203 1.72 -11.26 29.73
CA LEU A 203 1.08 -11.86 28.56
C LEU A 203 0.69 -10.81 27.50
N TYR A 204 0.25 -9.61 27.89
CA TYR A 204 -0.08 -8.55 26.93
C TYR A 204 1.17 -8.00 26.24
N GLY A 205 2.29 -7.89 26.97
CA GLY A 205 3.57 -7.44 26.42
C GLY A 205 4.06 -8.37 25.32
N VAL A 206 3.87 -9.69 25.48
CA VAL A 206 4.22 -10.70 24.47
C VAL A 206 3.44 -10.51 23.16
N GLN A 207 2.17 -10.07 23.24
CA GLN A 207 1.30 -9.87 22.07
C GLN A 207 1.40 -8.47 21.46
N ALA A 208 2.14 -7.54 22.08
CA ALA A 208 2.17 -6.14 21.67
C ALA A 208 2.69 -5.95 20.23
N GLY A 209 3.74 -6.68 19.83
CA GLY A 209 4.29 -6.60 18.46
C GLY A 209 3.28 -7.04 17.40
N ASP A 210 2.65 -8.20 17.61
CA ASP A 210 1.61 -8.74 16.73
C ASP A 210 0.38 -7.82 16.65
N ALA A 211 -0.04 -7.26 17.79
CA ALA A 211 -1.16 -6.34 17.85
C ALA A 211 -0.89 -5.04 17.07
N VAL A 212 0.35 -4.53 17.08
CA VAL A 212 0.76 -3.37 16.28
C VAL A 212 0.67 -3.69 14.78
N LEU A 213 1.13 -4.87 14.36
CA LEU A 213 1.03 -5.30 12.95
C LEU A 213 -0.42 -5.37 12.48
N ILE A 214 -1.29 -6.01 13.28
CA ILE A 214 -2.74 -6.12 12.98
C ILE A 214 -3.39 -4.73 12.97
N ALA A 215 -3.13 -3.90 13.98
CA ALA A 215 -3.70 -2.55 14.08
C ALA A 215 -3.29 -1.68 12.91
N ASN A 216 -2.03 -1.71 12.50
CA ASN A 216 -1.53 -0.91 11.39
C ASN A 216 -2.15 -1.31 10.04
N ALA A 217 -2.25 -2.61 9.77
CA ALA A 217 -2.88 -3.13 8.55
C ALA A 217 -4.35 -2.70 8.45
N LEU A 218 -5.07 -2.75 9.58
CA LEU A 218 -6.45 -2.28 9.67
C LEU A 218 -6.55 -0.76 9.60
N TRP A 219 -5.59 -0.04 10.17
CA TRP A 219 -5.59 1.42 10.17
C TRP A 219 -5.47 2.00 8.76
N SER A 220 -4.63 1.41 7.91
CA SER A 220 -4.43 1.82 6.52
C SER A 220 -5.54 1.36 5.57
N GLY A 221 -6.13 0.18 5.79
CA GLY A 221 -7.14 -0.41 4.91
C GLY A 221 -8.57 0.16 5.03
N MET A 222 -8.88 0.92 6.07
CA MET A 222 -10.24 1.38 6.40
C MET A 222 -10.60 2.82 5.96
N SER A 223 -9.69 3.59 5.37
CA SER A 223 -10.04 4.93 4.87
C SER A 223 -10.76 4.83 3.53
N GLY A 224 -12.00 5.32 3.48
CA GLY A 224 -12.65 5.69 2.23
C GLY A 224 -11.87 6.80 1.52
N GLY A 225 -11.73 6.69 0.21
CA GLY A 225 -10.84 7.54 -0.60
C GLY A 225 -9.35 7.24 -0.37
N SER A 226 -8.53 7.41 -1.42
CA SER A 226 -7.08 7.36 -1.28
C SER A 226 -6.62 8.56 -0.45
N LYS A 227 -6.20 8.34 0.80
CA LYS A 227 -5.56 9.38 1.63
C LYS A 227 -4.31 9.95 0.96
N HIS A 228 -3.69 9.16 0.10
CA HIS A 228 -2.45 9.45 -0.61
C HIS A 228 -2.72 9.50 -2.11
N PRO A 229 -2.01 10.34 -2.88
CA PRO A 229 -2.20 10.48 -4.32
C PRO A 229 -1.91 9.17 -5.08
N TYR A 230 -2.58 9.00 -6.23
CA TYR A 230 -2.20 7.95 -7.17
C TYR A 230 -1.00 8.40 -8.00
N ALA A 231 -0.15 7.44 -8.42
CA ALA A 231 1.00 7.73 -9.26
C ALA A 231 0.55 8.23 -10.67
N PRO A 232 1.10 9.35 -11.18
CA PRO A 232 0.83 9.83 -12.53
C PRO A 232 1.71 9.14 -13.58
N GLY A 233 1.34 9.24 -14.87
CA GLY A 233 2.14 8.71 -15.97
C GLY A 233 1.34 8.43 -17.24
N ARG A 234 1.94 7.68 -18.18
CA ARG A 234 1.26 7.23 -19.42
C ARG A 234 0.29 6.08 -19.21
N VAL A 235 0.47 5.35 -18.11
CA VAL A 235 -0.48 4.40 -17.53
C VAL A 235 -0.67 4.78 -16.07
N VAL A 236 -1.92 4.81 -15.60
CA VAL A 236 -2.25 5.06 -14.19
C VAL A 236 -3.30 4.06 -13.75
N SER A 237 -3.36 3.78 -12.44
CA SER A 237 -4.43 2.97 -11.86
C SER A 237 -5.06 3.68 -10.67
N GLY A 238 -6.38 3.59 -10.58
CA GLY A 238 -7.20 4.08 -9.47
C GLY A 238 -8.01 2.95 -8.86
N LYS A 239 -8.33 3.05 -7.57
CA LYS A 239 -9.21 2.09 -6.89
C LYS A 239 -10.60 2.70 -6.78
N SER A 240 -11.56 2.11 -7.47
CA SER A 240 -12.97 2.49 -7.37
C SER A 240 -13.52 2.27 -5.95
N ALA A 241 -14.61 2.94 -5.59
CA ALA A 241 -15.19 2.90 -4.25
C ALA A 241 -15.61 1.49 -3.78
N ASP A 242 -15.92 0.60 -4.71
CA ASP A 242 -16.22 -0.82 -4.49
C ASP A 242 -14.97 -1.70 -4.34
N GLY A 243 -13.77 -1.12 -4.39
CA GLY A 243 -12.49 -1.82 -4.20
C GLY A 243 -11.86 -2.35 -5.47
N ARG A 244 -12.54 -2.30 -6.62
CA ARG A 244 -11.97 -2.76 -7.90
C ARG A 244 -10.91 -1.78 -8.40
N LEU A 245 -9.80 -2.30 -8.94
CA LEU A 245 -8.85 -1.47 -9.67
C LEU A 245 -9.38 -1.13 -11.06
N GLU A 246 -9.06 0.07 -11.52
CA GLU A 246 -9.33 0.60 -12.85
C GLU A 246 -8.04 1.23 -13.39
N ALA A 247 -7.61 0.81 -14.58
CA ALA A 247 -6.40 1.24 -15.24
C ALA A 247 -6.74 2.11 -16.45
N PHE A 248 -5.94 3.16 -16.67
CA PHE A 248 -6.09 4.10 -17.79
C PHE A 248 -4.76 4.21 -18.51
N ALA A 249 -4.80 4.25 -19.84
CA ALA A 249 -3.61 4.41 -20.67
C ALA A 249 -3.89 5.35 -21.85
N ALA A 250 -2.91 6.19 -22.19
CA ALA A 250 -3.04 7.17 -23.27
C ALA A 250 -2.17 6.77 -24.47
N GLY A 251 -2.82 6.29 -25.53
CA GLY A 251 -2.20 5.95 -26.81
C GLY A 251 -2.10 7.15 -27.76
N ALA A 252 -1.65 6.87 -28.98
CA ALA A 252 -1.48 7.87 -30.04
C ALA A 252 -2.80 8.50 -30.53
N ASP A 253 -3.92 7.85 -30.27
CA ASP A 253 -5.26 8.20 -30.75
C ASP A 253 -6.21 8.68 -29.63
N GLY A 254 -5.89 8.41 -28.37
CA GLY A 254 -6.61 8.92 -27.21
C GLY A 254 -6.41 8.06 -25.96
N VAL A 255 -7.32 8.20 -25.02
CA VAL A 255 -7.32 7.51 -23.73
C VAL A 255 -8.19 6.26 -23.79
N TYR A 256 -7.70 5.20 -23.16
CA TYR A 256 -8.40 3.95 -22.96
C TYR A 256 -8.46 3.63 -21.47
N HIS A 257 -9.46 2.85 -21.07
CA HIS A 257 -9.52 2.29 -19.72
C HIS A 257 -9.92 0.82 -19.71
N ALA A 258 -9.50 0.11 -18.66
CA ALA A 258 -9.90 -1.25 -18.33
C ALA A 258 -10.11 -1.35 -16.82
N TRP A 259 -10.96 -2.25 -16.35
CA TRP A 259 -11.27 -2.39 -14.93
C TRP A 259 -11.32 -3.85 -14.53
N GLN A 260 -11.05 -4.14 -13.26
CA GLN A 260 -11.32 -5.46 -12.72
C GLN A 260 -12.84 -5.72 -12.74
N THR A 261 -13.28 -6.88 -13.24
CA THR A 261 -14.71 -7.24 -13.31
C THR A 261 -15.28 -7.65 -11.95
N GLU A 262 -14.42 -8.04 -11.03
CA GLU A 262 -14.69 -8.31 -9.63
C GLU A 262 -13.47 -7.90 -8.80
N VAL A 263 -13.66 -7.64 -7.50
CA VAL A 263 -12.57 -7.21 -6.62
C VAL A 263 -11.44 -8.25 -6.62
N ASN A 264 -10.22 -7.82 -6.93
CA ASN A 264 -9.01 -8.66 -7.02
C ASN A 264 -9.06 -9.75 -8.11
N GLY A 265 -9.97 -9.62 -9.08
CA GLY A 265 -10.21 -10.61 -10.12
C GLY A 265 -9.66 -10.24 -11.49
N ASN A 266 -10.28 -10.82 -12.52
CA ASN A 266 -9.89 -10.60 -13.91
C ASN A 266 -10.19 -9.16 -14.37
N TRP A 267 -9.46 -8.73 -15.39
CA TRP A 267 -9.66 -7.43 -16.05
C TRP A 267 -10.67 -7.51 -17.18
N SER A 268 -11.38 -6.41 -17.45
CA SER A 268 -12.17 -6.22 -18.66
C SER A 268 -11.27 -6.07 -19.89
N PRO A 269 -11.81 -6.22 -21.12
CA PRO A 269 -11.16 -5.69 -22.30
C PRO A 269 -10.96 -4.17 -22.19
N TRP A 270 -10.00 -3.62 -22.93
CA TRP A 270 -9.82 -2.18 -23.01
C TRP A 270 -10.97 -1.51 -23.76
N ARG A 271 -11.44 -0.39 -23.24
CA ARG A 271 -12.46 0.47 -23.86
C ARG A 271 -11.85 1.82 -24.21
N PHE A 272 -12.14 2.31 -25.42
CA PHE A 272 -11.70 3.61 -25.89
C PHE A 272 -12.63 4.73 -25.39
N GLU A 273 -12.06 5.74 -24.74
CA GLU A 273 -12.77 6.91 -24.19
C GLU A 273 -12.61 8.18 -25.04
N GLY A 274 -11.78 8.14 -26.09
CA GLY A 274 -11.43 9.35 -26.84
C GLY A 274 -10.50 10.28 -26.05
N GLY A 275 -10.75 11.59 -26.10
CA GLY A 275 -9.98 12.56 -25.32
C GLY A 275 -8.58 12.86 -25.87
N PRO A 276 -7.71 13.50 -25.05
CA PRO A 276 -6.38 13.93 -25.47
C PRO A 276 -5.47 12.78 -25.91
N ARG A 277 -4.78 12.96 -27.04
CA ARG A 277 -3.83 12.01 -27.61
C ARG A 277 -2.47 12.12 -26.92
N ASN A 278 -1.76 11.00 -26.79
CA ASN A 278 -0.41 10.94 -26.19
C ASN A 278 -0.36 11.65 -24.83
N ALA A 279 -1.44 11.59 -24.07
CA ALA A 279 -1.57 12.32 -22.82
C ALA A 279 -0.65 11.74 -21.73
N GLN A 280 -0.22 12.60 -20.81
CA GLN A 280 0.12 12.20 -19.47
C GLN A 280 -1.18 12.16 -18.66
N LEU A 281 -1.32 11.16 -17.81
CA LEU A 281 -2.52 10.93 -17.01
C LEU A 281 -2.22 11.09 -15.53
N ALA A 282 -3.23 11.56 -14.79
CA ALA A 282 -3.32 11.44 -13.34
C ALA A 282 -4.76 11.12 -12.97
N VAL A 283 -4.96 10.36 -11.90
CA VAL A 283 -6.28 10.03 -11.37
C VAL A 283 -6.33 10.40 -9.89
N ALA A 284 -7.48 10.88 -9.43
CA ALA A 284 -7.72 11.12 -8.00
C ALA A 284 -9.14 10.69 -7.63
N ALA A 285 -9.33 10.34 -6.35
CA ALA A 285 -10.66 10.05 -5.82
C ALA A 285 -11.27 11.35 -5.28
N ASN A 286 -12.51 11.65 -5.68
CA ASN A 286 -13.31 12.67 -5.05
C ASN A 286 -13.70 12.24 -3.62
N ALA A 287 -14.02 13.21 -2.77
CA ALA A 287 -14.45 12.96 -1.39
C ALA A 287 -15.75 12.13 -1.30
N ASP A 288 -16.55 12.14 -2.36
CA ASP A 288 -17.77 11.33 -2.51
C ASP A 288 -17.51 9.90 -3.04
N GLY A 289 -16.26 9.53 -3.31
CA GLY A 289 -15.86 8.22 -3.79
C GLY A 289 -15.81 8.05 -5.32
N ARG A 290 -16.14 9.09 -6.11
CA ARG A 290 -16.02 9.03 -7.57
C ARG A 290 -14.56 9.21 -8.02
N LEU A 291 -14.07 8.37 -8.91
CA LEU A 291 -12.79 8.63 -9.57
C LEU A 291 -12.90 9.78 -10.59
N GLU A 292 -11.84 10.57 -10.72
CA GLU A 292 -11.70 11.62 -11.72
C GLU A 292 -10.32 11.54 -12.37
N LEU A 293 -10.33 11.49 -13.70
CA LEU A 293 -9.17 11.30 -14.56
C LEU A 293 -8.84 12.62 -15.26
N PHE A 294 -7.56 12.96 -15.23
CA PHE A 294 -6.96 14.16 -15.81
C PHE A 294 -6.03 13.73 -16.93
N ALA A 295 -6.18 14.32 -18.12
CA ALA A 295 -5.38 14.00 -19.30
C ALA A 295 -4.76 15.27 -19.90
N LEU A 296 -3.44 15.36 -19.83
CA LEU A 296 -2.64 16.48 -20.33
C LEU A 296 -1.84 16.05 -21.55
N SER A 297 -2.10 16.66 -22.71
CA SER A 297 -1.24 16.55 -23.88
C SER A 297 -0.37 17.81 -24.04
N ASP A 298 0.40 17.87 -25.12
CA ASP A 298 1.15 19.05 -25.55
C ASP A 298 0.26 20.28 -25.83
N SER A 299 -1.02 20.07 -26.12
CA SER A 299 -1.92 21.06 -26.71
C SER A 299 -3.22 21.25 -25.92
N THR A 300 -3.71 20.23 -25.22
CA THR A 300 -4.94 20.33 -24.42
C THR A 300 -4.77 19.71 -23.05
N PHE A 301 -5.59 20.16 -22.12
CA PHE A 301 -5.79 19.52 -20.83
C PHE A 301 -7.27 19.33 -20.63
N ASP A 302 -7.74 18.08 -20.62
CA ASP A 302 -9.12 17.72 -20.37
C ASP A 302 -9.25 16.78 -19.16
N HIS A 303 -10.44 16.68 -18.59
CA HIS A 303 -10.75 15.75 -17.51
C HIS A 303 -12.12 15.08 -17.69
N MET A 304 -12.30 13.93 -17.06
CA MET A 304 -13.57 13.18 -16.99
C MET A 304 -13.71 12.53 -15.63
N TRP A 305 -14.94 12.27 -15.18
CA TRP A 305 -15.21 11.72 -13.85
C TRP A 305 -16.27 10.63 -13.89
N GLN A 306 -16.21 9.69 -12.95
CA GLN A 306 -17.32 8.78 -12.70
C GLN A 306 -18.56 9.60 -12.30
N THR A 307 -19.72 9.25 -12.84
CA THR A 307 -21.01 9.97 -12.60
C THR A 307 -21.66 9.63 -11.26
N ALA A 308 -21.31 8.47 -10.70
CA ALA A 308 -21.56 8.03 -9.34
C ALA A 308 -20.41 7.09 -8.93
N PRO A 309 -20.17 6.83 -7.64
CA PRO A 309 -19.08 5.95 -7.22
C PRO A 309 -19.17 4.58 -7.91
N SER A 310 -18.06 4.15 -8.52
CA SER A 310 -17.98 2.87 -9.27
C SER A 310 -18.95 2.76 -10.46
N ALA A 311 -19.48 3.87 -10.98
CA ALA A 311 -20.38 3.90 -12.13
C ALA A 311 -19.65 4.31 -13.43
N GLY A 312 -20.42 4.53 -14.51
CA GLY A 312 -19.89 5.00 -15.79
C GLY A 312 -19.33 6.43 -15.72
N TRP A 313 -18.58 6.80 -16.76
CA TRP A 313 -17.85 8.06 -16.84
C TRP A 313 -18.64 9.16 -17.56
N SER A 314 -18.33 10.42 -17.22
CA SER A 314 -18.79 11.61 -17.94
C SER A 314 -18.15 11.70 -19.32
N THR A 315 -18.64 12.62 -20.16
CA THR A 315 -17.87 13.09 -21.31
C THR A 315 -16.66 13.91 -20.84
N TRP A 316 -15.66 14.04 -21.70
CA TRP A 316 -14.53 14.95 -21.50
C TRP A 316 -15.00 16.40 -21.38
N ALA A 317 -14.42 17.12 -20.43
CA ALA A 317 -14.56 18.56 -20.29
C ALA A 317 -13.19 19.23 -20.37
N ASN A 318 -13.14 20.43 -20.96
CA ASN A 318 -11.88 21.17 -21.00
C ASN A 318 -11.48 21.62 -19.60
N PHE A 319 -10.22 21.32 -19.26
CA PHE A 319 -9.63 21.60 -17.97
C PHE A 319 -8.51 22.63 -18.03
N GLY A 320 -8.00 22.94 -19.22
CA GLY A 320 -6.96 23.96 -19.43
C GLY A 320 -6.31 23.84 -20.81
N THR A 321 -5.06 24.29 -20.88
CA THR A 321 -4.21 24.21 -22.06
C THR A 321 -3.15 23.12 -21.89
N GLY A 322 -2.47 22.77 -22.99
CA GLY A 322 -1.40 21.77 -22.99
C GLY A 322 -0.21 22.08 -22.09
N GLY A 323 0.63 21.06 -21.90
CA GLY A 323 1.78 21.08 -21.01
C GLY A 323 2.66 19.84 -21.18
N TYR A 324 3.45 19.52 -20.16
CA TYR A 324 4.43 18.43 -20.19
C TYR A 324 4.01 17.23 -19.34
N ARG A 325 3.92 17.38 -18.02
CA ARG A 325 3.47 16.34 -17.07
C ARG A 325 2.57 16.97 -16.00
N LEU A 326 1.76 16.13 -15.37
CA LEU A 326 0.82 16.49 -14.31
C LEU A 326 0.91 15.53 -13.12
N ALA A 327 0.37 15.97 -11.99
CA ALA A 327 0.07 15.12 -10.84
C ALA A 327 -1.24 15.61 -10.20
N ALA A 328 -2.01 14.71 -9.59
CA ALA A 328 -3.25 15.03 -8.90
C ALA A 328 -3.31 14.33 -7.55
N GLY A 329 -3.82 15.00 -6.53
CA GLY A 329 -3.93 14.47 -5.19
C GLY A 329 -4.98 15.20 -4.36
N ASN A 330 -5.18 14.75 -3.13
CA ASN A 330 -6.21 15.27 -2.26
C ASN A 330 -5.60 16.13 -1.15
N ASN A 331 -6.18 17.31 -0.95
CA ASN A 331 -6.01 18.08 0.27
C ASN A 331 -6.57 17.30 1.48
N ALA A 332 -6.15 17.67 2.69
CA ALA A 332 -6.64 17.02 3.90
C ALA A 332 -8.15 17.17 4.12
N ASP A 333 -8.77 18.20 3.52
CA ASP A 333 -10.22 18.40 3.51
C ASP A 333 -10.98 17.61 2.41
N GLY A 334 -10.28 16.82 1.61
CA GLY A 334 -10.85 16.00 0.54
C GLY A 334 -10.98 16.70 -0.82
N ARG A 335 -10.62 17.98 -0.95
CA ARG A 335 -10.57 18.66 -2.25
C ARG A 335 -9.44 18.12 -3.12
N ILE A 336 -9.73 17.78 -4.37
CA ILE A 336 -8.68 17.46 -5.34
C ILE A 336 -7.92 18.73 -5.71
N GLU A 337 -6.60 18.63 -5.79
CA GLU A 337 -5.71 19.65 -6.34
C GLU A 337 -4.77 19.02 -7.36
N VAL A 338 -4.65 19.70 -8.51
CA VAL A 338 -3.98 19.21 -9.71
C VAL A 338 -2.85 20.18 -10.04
N PHE A 339 -1.66 19.63 -10.28
CA PHE A 339 -0.47 20.37 -10.69
C PHE A 339 -0.11 19.97 -12.11
N ALA A 340 0.32 20.95 -12.90
CA ALA A 340 0.83 20.73 -14.24
C ALA A 340 2.09 21.57 -14.49
N SER A 341 3.07 21.00 -15.17
CA SER A 341 4.27 21.70 -15.61
C SER A 341 4.24 21.91 -17.11
N ASN A 342 4.72 23.06 -17.56
CA ASN A 342 4.96 23.38 -18.97
C ASN A 342 6.27 24.16 -19.10
N ALA A 343 6.51 24.79 -20.25
CA ALA A 343 7.75 25.55 -20.50
C ALA A 343 7.94 26.78 -19.59
N ASP A 344 6.87 27.28 -18.96
CA ASP A 344 6.90 28.49 -18.14
C ASP A 344 7.05 28.19 -16.64
N GLY A 345 6.92 26.92 -16.22
CA GLY A 345 7.06 26.51 -14.82
C GLY A 345 5.97 25.53 -14.39
N VAL A 346 5.58 25.61 -13.11
CA VAL A 346 4.56 24.74 -12.51
C VAL A 346 3.35 25.56 -12.07
N PHE A 347 2.17 25.07 -12.44
CA PHE A 347 0.88 25.68 -12.18
C PHE A 347 -0.02 24.69 -11.44
N HIS A 348 -1.04 25.20 -10.77
CA HIS A 348 -1.98 24.38 -10.05
C HIS A 348 -3.42 24.87 -10.17
N ARG A 349 -4.36 23.95 -9.93
CA ARG A 349 -5.80 24.19 -9.92
C ARG A 349 -6.45 23.26 -8.91
N TRP A 350 -7.37 23.78 -8.10
CA TRP A 350 -8.00 23.03 -7.01
C TRP A 350 -9.52 23.08 -7.07
N GLN A 351 -10.17 22.07 -6.50
CA GLN A 351 -11.58 22.13 -6.18
C GLN A 351 -11.82 23.20 -5.10
N THR A 352 -12.87 23.99 -5.24
CA THR A 352 -13.26 25.06 -4.29
C THR A 352 -14.07 24.54 -3.10
N SER A 353 -14.64 23.34 -3.23
CA SER A 353 -15.23 22.54 -2.16
C SER A 353 -15.04 21.06 -2.49
N PRO A 354 -15.02 20.14 -1.51
CA PRO A 354 -14.89 18.71 -1.79
C PRO A 354 -15.96 18.24 -2.80
N SER A 355 -15.53 17.54 -3.85
CA SER A 355 -16.42 17.08 -4.94
C SER A 355 -17.18 18.20 -5.68
N GLY A 356 -16.70 19.44 -5.61
CA GLY A 356 -17.38 20.63 -6.14
C GLY A 356 -16.74 21.22 -7.40
N GLY A 357 -16.99 22.51 -7.62
CA GLY A 357 -16.43 23.26 -8.74
C GLY A 357 -14.93 23.57 -8.59
N TRP A 358 -14.31 24.02 -9.66
CA TRP A 358 -12.86 24.27 -9.74
C TRP A 358 -12.51 25.76 -9.69
N ALA A 359 -11.39 26.09 -9.05
CA ALA A 359 -10.75 27.40 -9.15
C ALA A 359 -10.23 27.64 -10.58
N ASN A 360 -9.65 28.82 -10.85
CA ASN A 360 -8.84 29.02 -12.06
C ASN A 360 -7.46 28.36 -11.89
N TRP A 361 -6.74 28.17 -12.99
CA TRP A 361 -5.31 27.88 -12.92
C TRP A 361 -4.56 29.07 -12.31
N ASP A 362 -3.65 28.78 -11.39
CA ASP A 362 -2.76 29.76 -10.77
C ASP A 362 -1.30 29.31 -10.85
N GLY A 363 -0.37 30.25 -10.76
CA GLY A 363 1.07 29.98 -10.75
C GLY A 363 1.57 29.63 -9.36
N THR A 364 2.51 28.68 -9.26
CA THR A 364 3.13 28.30 -7.97
C THR A 364 4.34 29.17 -7.59
N GLY A 365 4.41 30.39 -8.14
CA GLY A 365 5.57 31.28 -7.96
C GLY A 365 6.84 30.82 -8.70
N GLY A 366 6.71 29.97 -9.72
CA GLY A 366 7.81 29.48 -10.56
C GLY A 366 7.85 27.95 -10.64
N GLY A 367 9.01 27.39 -10.31
CA GLY A 367 9.27 25.95 -10.30
C GLY A 367 9.98 25.43 -11.56
N PRO A 368 10.54 24.22 -11.50
CA PRO A 368 11.15 23.57 -12.67
C PRO A 368 10.17 23.48 -13.86
N ALA A 369 10.53 24.11 -14.97
CA ALA A 369 9.80 24.01 -16.23
C ALA A 369 10.00 22.64 -16.89
N ASN A 370 9.00 22.18 -17.65
CA ASN A 370 8.95 20.87 -18.32
C ASN A 370 9.34 19.73 -17.37
N ALA A 371 8.83 19.77 -16.15
CA ALA A 371 9.19 18.85 -15.09
C ALA A 371 8.21 17.70 -14.99
N ARG A 372 8.73 16.52 -14.65
CA ARG A 372 7.96 15.40 -14.12
C ARG A 372 7.50 15.78 -12.72
N LEU A 373 6.22 15.54 -12.44
CA LEU A 373 5.60 15.92 -11.17
C LEU A 373 5.20 14.68 -10.38
N ALA A 374 5.45 14.71 -9.08
CA ALA A 374 4.93 13.76 -8.12
C ALA A 374 4.52 14.52 -6.86
N MET A 375 3.55 14.00 -6.12
CA MET A 375 3.09 14.64 -4.89
C MET A 375 2.69 13.62 -3.85
N GLU A 376 2.75 14.00 -2.58
CA GLU A 376 2.33 13.16 -1.47
C GLU A 376 1.82 14.02 -0.30
N ASN A 377 0.98 13.42 0.53
CA ASN A 377 0.55 14.02 1.78
C ASN A 377 1.60 13.75 2.87
N ALA A 378 2.22 14.82 3.36
CA ALA A 378 3.05 14.79 4.54
C ALA A 378 2.26 14.26 5.76
N PRO A 379 2.94 13.72 6.80
CA PRO A 379 2.24 13.10 7.93
C PRO A 379 1.35 14.07 8.73
N ASP A 380 1.57 15.38 8.60
CA ASP A 380 0.73 16.44 9.19
C ASP A 380 -0.50 16.81 8.34
N GLY A 381 -0.67 16.20 7.16
CA GLY A 381 -1.79 16.41 6.23
C GLY A 381 -1.53 17.43 5.14
N ARG A 382 -0.38 18.12 5.13
CA ARG A 382 -0.03 19.07 4.07
C ARG A 382 0.33 18.32 2.78
N LEU A 383 -0.05 18.88 1.63
CA LEU A 383 0.47 18.41 0.35
C LEU A 383 1.90 18.93 0.13
N GLU A 384 2.76 18.06 -0.39
CA GLU A 384 4.10 18.38 -0.85
C GLU A 384 4.29 17.89 -2.28
N VAL A 385 4.82 18.76 -3.14
CA VAL A 385 4.94 18.54 -4.58
C VAL A 385 6.41 18.62 -4.98
N PHE A 386 6.82 17.65 -5.79
CA PHE A 386 8.17 17.45 -6.27
C PHE A 386 8.18 17.62 -7.79
N ALA A 387 9.14 18.39 -8.31
CA ALA A 387 9.26 18.67 -9.73
C ALA A 387 10.70 18.40 -10.19
N LEU A 388 10.85 17.42 -11.09
CA LEU A 388 12.12 17.01 -11.67
C LEU A 388 12.15 17.27 -13.17
N SER A 389 12.95 18.24 -13.61
CA SER A 389 13.32 18.41 -15.01
C SER A 389 14.61 17.65 -15.32
N ASP A 390 15.04 17.69 -16.58
CA ASP A 390 16.31 17.08 -16.98
C ASP A 390 17.54 17.77 -16.35
N ALA A 391 17.39 19.01 -15.85
CA ALA A 391 18.49 19.81 -15.28
C ALA A 391 18.31 20.18 -13.81
N THR A 392 17.09 20.29 -13.32
CA THR A 392 16.77 20.83 -11.98
C THR A 392 15.76 19.97 -11.24
N PHE A 393 15.92 19.88 -9.93
CA PHE A 393 14.95 19.27 -9.04
C PHE A 393 14.58 20.29 -7.96
N GLY A 394 13.30 20.69 -7.90
CA GLY A 394 12.76 21.47 -6.81
C GLY A 394 11.58 20.79 -6.11
N HIS A 395 11.27 21.26 -4.91
CA HIS A 395 10.03 20.93 -4.21
C HIS A 395 9.41 22.16 -3.57
N LEU A 396 8.11 22.08 -3.29
CA LEU A 396 7.36 23.04 -2.49
C LEU A 396 6.28 22.29 -1.70
N TYR A 397 5.83 22.89 -0.60
CA TYR A 397 4.84 22.31 0.28
C TYR A 397 3.83 23.36 0.68
N GLN A 398 2.63 22.93 1.09
CA GLN A 398 1.69 23.87 1.70
C GLN A 398 2.31 24.44 2.99
N ALA A 399 2.20 25.75 3.22
CA ALA A 399 2.70 26.39 4.44
C ALA A 399 1.85 26.05 5.68
N GLY A 400 0.62 25.57 5.46
CA GLY A 400 -0.28 25.01 6.46
C GLY A 400 -1.28 24.08 5.78
N VAL A 401 -1.94 23.21 6.54
CA VAL A 401 -2.91 22.25 5.99
C VAL A 401 -4.01 22.99 5.23
N ASN A 402 -4.24 22.63 3.97
CA ASN A 402 -5.19 23.29 3.05
C ASN A 402 -4.89 24.79 2.80
N GLY A 403 -3.66 25.23 3.05
CA GLY A 403 -3.22 26.61 2.95
C GLY A 403 -2.53 26.95 1.62
N GLY A 404 -1.92 28.14 1.59
CA GLY A 404 -1.04 28.55 0.49
C GLY A 404 0.28 27.78 0.45
N TRP A 405 1.08 28.04 -0.57
CA TRP A 405 2.31 27.31 -0.87
C TRP A 405 3.57 28.02 -0.36
N SER A 406 4.59 27.25 -0.01
CA SER A 406 5.96 27.74 0.22
C SER A 406 6.57 28.29 -1.07
N ALA A 407 7.73 28.93 -0.96
CA ALA A 407 8.59 29.11 -2.12
C ALA A 407 9.14 27.75 -2.59
N TRP A 408 9.55 27.67 -3.85
CA TRP A 408 10.30 26.52 -4.36
C TRP A 408 11.67 26.45 -3.70
N GLU A 409 12.03 25.28 -3.19
CA GLU A 409 13.32 24.97 -2.59
C GLU A 409 14.11 24.04 -3.53
N ASP A 410 15.43 24.26 -3.62
CA ASP A 410 16.32 23.37 -4.37
C ASP A 410 16.37 21.99 -3.70
N PHE A 411 16.08 20.97 -4.50
CA PHE A 411 16.00 19.59 -4.05
C PHE A 411 17.05 18.71 -4.73
N GLY A 412 17.90 19.25 -5.62
CA GLY A 412 19.01 18.54 -6.25
C GLY A 412 19.11 18.72 -7.76
N GLY A 413 19.95 17.87 -8.38
CA GLY A 413 20.15 17.86 -9.83
C GLY A 413 19.01 17.18 -10.60
N GLY A 414 18.94 17.45 -11.90
CA GLY A 414 17.96 16.86 -12.81
C GLY A 414 18.06 15.34 -13.00
N GLY A 415 17.06 14.78 -13.69
CA GLY A 415 16.94 13.33 -13.89
C GLY A 415 15.80 12.91 -14.82
N GLN A 416 15.58 11.59 -14.90
CA GLN A 416 14.69 10.95 -15.87
C GLN A 416 13.39 10.40 -15.26
N GLY A 417 13.42 9.97 -14.00
CA GLY A 417 12.25 9.40 -13.32
C GLY A 417 12.07 10.01 -11.95
N LEU A 418 10.83 10.13 -11.52
CA LEU A 418 10.45 10.69 -10.22
C LEU A 418 9.30 9.86 -9.66
N ALA A 419 9.43 9.42 -8.42
CA ALA A 419 8.34 8.85 -7.65
C ALA A 419 8.46 9.27 -6.20
N VAL A 420 7.34 9.36 -5.50
CA VAL A 420 7.29 9.65 -4.06
C VAL A 420 6.46 8.59 -3.37
N SER A 421 6.80 8.31 -2.13
CA SER A 421 6.06 7.43 -1.24
C SER A 421 6.13 7.97 0.19
N TYR A 422 5.50 7.24 1.11
CA TYR A 422 5.55 7.52 2.53
C TYR A 422 5.89 6.25 3.30
N ASN A 423 6.72 6.41 4.32
CA ASN A 423 7.15 5.36 5.20
C ASN A 423 6.04 4.95 6.18
N GLN A 424 6.23 3.84 6.88
CA GLN A 424 5.26 3.36 7.88
C GLN A 424 5.12 4.33 9.07
N ASP A 425 6.14 5.12 9.34
CA ASP A 425 6.11 6.23 10.31
C ASP A 425 5.52 7.54 9.75
N GLY A 426 5.06 7.52 8.50
CA GLY A 426 4.46 8.65 7.79
C GLY A 426 5.45 9.59 7.11
N ARG A 427 6.77 9.43 7.29
CA ARG A 427 7.77 10.30 6.66
C ARG A 427 7.78 10.11 5.14
N LEU A 428 7.86 11.22 4.40
CA LEU A 428 7.98 11.16 2.94
C LEU A 428 9.35 10.63 2.51
N GLU A 429 9.35 9.89 1.40
CA GLU A 429 10.55 9.40 0.75
C GLU A 429 10.41 9.50 -0.76
N VAL A 430 11.39 10.14 -1.38
CA VAL A 430 11.38 10.55 -2.78
C VAL A 430 12.47 9.80 -3.51
N PHE A 431 12.13 9.25 -4.67
CA PHE A 431 13.01 8.50 -5.55
C PHE A 431 13.19 9.27 -6.85
N ALA A 432 14.43 9.36 -7.32
CA ALA A 432 14.76 9.92 -8.62
C ALA A 432 15.75 9.02 -9.37
N SER A 433 15.67 9.01 -10.69
CA SER A 433 16.64 8.30 -11.53
C SER A 433 17.39 9.24 -12.46
N ASN A 434 18.61 8.88 -12.84
CA ASN A 434 19.38 9.54 -13.88
C ASN A 434 20.30 8.53 -14.58
N THR A 435 21.36 9.01 -15.25
CA THR A 435 22.32 8.15 -15.96
C THR A 435 23.08 7.18 -15.06
N ASP A 436 23.18 7.46 -13.76
CA ASP A 436 23.97 6.70 -12.79
C ASP A 436 23.14 5.66 -12.03
N GLY A 437 21.81 5.70 -12.15
CA GLY A 437 20.90 4.76 -11.49
C GLY A 437 19.75 5.47 -10.76
N VAL A 438 19.26 4.84 -9.71
CA VAL A 438 18.18 5.29 -8.84
C VAL A 438 18.75 5.76 -7.50
N PHE A 439 18.24 6.91 -7.04
CA PHE A 439 18.60 7.58 -5.81
C PHE A 439 17.34 7.85 -4.99
N HIS A 440 17.50 7.98 -3.69
CA HIS A 440 16.41 8.35 -2.81
C HIS A 440 16.84 9.36 -1.74
N ARG A 441 15.84 10.05 -1.20
CA ARG A 441 15.96 11.04 -0.12
C ARG A 441 14.71 10.96 0.75
N TRP A 442 14.85 11.01 2.06
CA TRP A 442 13.74 10.87 3.00
C TRP A 442 13.69 11.99 4.02
N GLN A 443 12.50 12.32 4.50
CA GLN A 443 12.33 13.27 5.59
C GLN A 443 13.02 12.74 6.86
N THR A 444 13.76 13.58 7.57
CA THR A 444 14.30 13.30 8.91
C THR A 444 13.50 14.02 9.99
N SER A 445 12.74 15.04 9.59
CA SER A 445 11.71 15.72 10.37
C SER A 445 10.65 16.27 9.39
N PRO A 446 9.51 16.80 9.86
CA PRO A 446 8.51 17.43 8.96
C PRO A 446 9.04 18.62 8.13
N ALA A 447 10.22 19.15 8.45
CA ALA A 447 10.83 20.29 7.77
C ALA A 447 12.29 20.02 7.35
N SER A 448 12.76 18.77 7.38
CA SER A 448 14.17 18.46 7.08
C SER A 448 14.31 17.12 6.37
N TRP A 449 15.33 17.01 5.54
CA TRP A 449 15.57 15.86 4.68
C TRP A 449 16.98 15.30 4.87
N SER A 450 17.16 14.00 4.60
CA SER A 450 18.46 13.35 4.48
C SER A 450 19.26 13.93 3.31
N ALA A 451 20.55 13.56 3.17
CA ALA A 451 21.21 13.69 1.87
C ALA A 451 20.60 12.70 0.85
N TRP A 452 20.83 12.94 -0.44
CA TRP A 452 20.56 11.93 -1.47
C TRP A 452 21.50 10.74 -1.29
N ALA A 453 20.93 9.53 -1.34
CA ALA A 453 21.68 8.29 -1.31
C ALA A 453 21.37 7.46 -2.57
N GLY A 454 22.37 6.78 -3.13
CA GLY A 454 22.14 5.84 -4.22
C GLY A 454 21.56 4.53 -3.69
N THR A 455 20.57 3.98 -4.38
CA THR A 455 20.04 2.63 -4.11
C THR A 455 20.49 1.62 -5.16
N GLY A 456 21.15 2.06 -6.24
CA GLY A 456 21.53 1.22 -7.38
C GLY A 456 20.44 1.25 -8.44
N GLY A 457 19.97 0.11 -8.91
CA GLY A 457 18.89 0.05 -9.90
C GLY A 457 19.33 0.42 -11.32
N VAL A 458 18.36 0.47 -12.23
CA VAL A 458 18.62 0.67 -13.65
C VAL A 458 18.62 2.16 -13.99
N SER A 459 19.55 2.58 -14.85
CA SER A 459 19.70 3.98 -15.22
C SER A 459 18.60 4.46 -16.17
N ASN A 460 18.37 5.77 -16.16
CA ASN A 460 17.40 6.48 -16.98
C ASN A 460 16.01 5.83 -16.96
N ALA A 461 15.57 5.44 -15.77
CA ALA A 461 14.33 4.69 -15.58
C ALA A 461 13.14 5.61 -15.29
N GLU A 462 11.97 5.31 -15.82
CA GLU A 462 10.72 5.74 -15.20
C GLU A 462 10.52 4.95 -13.89
N LEU A 463 9.95 5.59 -12.88
CA LEU A 463 9.84 5.04 -11.53
C LEU A 463 8.38 4.97 -11.08
N ALA A 464 8.06 3.94 -10.31
CA ALA A 464 6.84 3.85 -9.55
C ALA A 464 7.15 3.33 -8.14
N THR A 465 6.31 3.67 -7.17
CA THR A 465 6.37 3.05 -5.85
C THR A 465 5.02 2.45 -5.49
N ALA A 466 5.05 1.42 -4.67
CA ALA A 466 3.87 0.92 -3.96
C ALA A 466 4.28 0.54 -2.54
N ARG A 467 3.30 0.34 -1.68
CA ARG A 467 3.53 -0.11 -0.30
C ARG A 467 2.93 -1.49 -0.12
N SER A 468 3.67 -2.38 0.51
CA SER A 468 3.09 -3.62 1.02
C SER A 468 2.17 -3.33 2.21
N VAL A 469 1.32 -4.28 2.56
CA VAL A 469 0.32 -4.13 3.63
C VAL A 469 0.91 -3.84 5.02
N ASP A 470 2.15 -4.28 5.26
CA ASP A 470 2.93 -4.00 6.47
C ASP A 470 3.66 -2.66 6.43
N GLY A 471 3.53 -1.93 5.32
CA GLY A 471 3.97 -0.56 5.17
C GLY A 471 5.37 -0.34 4.64
N ARG A 472 6.04 -1.41 4.17
CA ARG A 472 7.33 -1.31 3.49
C ARG A 472 7.13 -0.67 2.13
N VAL A 473 8.03 0.25 1.78
CA VAL A 473 8.05 0.85 0.45
C VAL A 473 8.78 -0.08 -0.51
N GLU A 474 8.19 -0.29 -1.68
CA GLU A 474 8.78 -0.99 -2.81
C GLU A 474 8.85 -0.04 -4.00
N VAL A 475 10.02 0.00 -4.66
CA VAL A 475 10.30 0.85 -5.80
C VAL A 475 10.51 -0.02 -7.04
N PHE A 476 9.85 0.35 -8.12
CA PHE A 476 9.95 -0.28 -9.43
C PHE A 476 10.56 0.71 -10.41
N ALA A 477 11.47 0.22 -11.25
CA ALA A 477 12.17 1.01 -12.24
C ALA A 477 12.08 0.32 -13.60
N ILE A 478 11.71 1.05 -14.65
CA ILE A 478 11.69 0.56 -16.02
C ILE A 478 12.44 1.50 -16.96
N ASN A 479 13.24 0.94 -17.86
CA ASN A 479 13.73 1.66 -19.03
C ASN A 479 13.45 0.85 -20.29
N ALA A 480 13.94 1.29 -21.45
CA ALA A 480 13.69 0.63 -22.72
C ALA A 480 14.12 -0.85 -22.77
N ASN A 481 15.06 -1.28 -21.93
CA ASN A 481 15.67 -2.61 -21.99
C ASN A 481 15.18 -3.56 -20.90
N THR A 482 14.91 -3.06 -19.69
CA THR A 482 14.61 -3.92 -18.53
C THR A 482 13.69 -3.22 -17.54
N ALA A 483 12.96 -4.03 -16.77
CA ALA A 483 12.32 -3.64 -15.52
C ALA A 483 13.07 -4.27 -14.35
N SER A 484 13.19 -3.54 -13.23
CA SER A 484 13.79 -3.98 -11.98
C SER A 484 13.04 -3.43 -10.78
N HIS A 485 13.19 -4.05 -9.62
CA HIS A 485 12.59 -3.57 -8.38
C HIS A 485 13.48 -3.80 -7.16
N ALA A 486 13.23 -3.03 -6.10
CA ALA A 486 13.83 -3.19 -4.79
C ALA A 486 12.81 -2.81 -3.70
N TRP A 487 12.91 -3.41 -2.52
CA TRP A 487 11.96 -3.18 -1.42
C TRP A 487 12.68 -2.95 -0.10
N GLN A 488 12.06 -2.22 0.82
CA GLN A 488 12.58 -2.15 2.19
C GLN A 488 12.53 -3.54 2.84
N THR A 489 13.64 -3.97 3.45
CA THR A 489 13.76 -5.30 4.09
C THR A 489 12.94 -5.44 5.38
N GLY A 490 12.44 -4.33 5.89
CA GLY A 490 11.50 -4.15 7.01
C GLY A 490 10.95 -2.73 6.95
N PRO A 491 9.87 -2.39 7.66
CA PRO A 491 9.35 -1.02 7.65
C PRO A 491 10.43 -0.01 8.07
N ASN A 492 10.64 1.03 7.25
CA ASN A 492 11.65 2.07 7.46
C ASN A 492 13.10 1.56 7.49
N ALA A 493 13.36 0.34 7.00
CA ALA A 493 14.68 -0.27 6.95
C ALA A 493 15.39 -0.01 5.62
N ALA A 494 16.62 -0.50 5.49
CA ALA A 494 17.37 -0.46 4.24
C ALA A 494 16.68 -1.28 3.13
N TYR A 495 16.93 -0.86 1.88
CA TYR A 495 16.46 -1.55 0.68
C TYR A 495 17.21 -2.86 0.43
N SER A 496 16.49 -3.81 -0.16
CA SER A 496 17.07 -5.01 -0.75
C SER A 496 18.02 -4.63 -1.91
N PRO A 497 18.89 -5.55 -2.34
CA PRO A 497 19.47 -5.47 -3.66
C PRO A 497 18.37 -5.36 -4.74
N TRP A 498 18.68 -4.70 -5.84
CA TRP A 498 17.79 -4.64 -7.00
C TRP A 498 17.74 -5.99 -7.70
N GLU A 499 16.52 -6.41 -8.05
CA GLU A 499 16.27 -7.65 -8.77
C GLU A 499 15.62 -7.36 -10.13
N THR A 500 15.89 -8.22 -11.12
CA THR A 500 15.24 -8.13 -12.43
C THR A 500 13.77 -8.46 -12.28
N PHE A 501 12.92 -7.53 -12.70
CA PHE A 501 11.47 -7.64 -12.61
C PHE A 501 10.80 -7.97 -13.96
N GLY A 502 11.56 -7.90 -15.05
CA GLY A 502 11.16 -8.39 -16.36
C GLY A 502 11.72 -7.53 -17.50
N THR A 503 11.04 -7.55 -18.65
CA THR A 503 11.42 -6.80 -19.84
C THR A 503 11.21 -5.29 -19.67
N GLY A 504 11.89 -4.50 -20.52
CA GLY A 504 11.75 -3.05 -20.56
C GLY A 504 10.46 -2.53 -21.20
N GLY A 505 10.33 -1.21 -21.22
CA GLY A 505 9.13 -0.50 -21.65
C GLY A 505 9.32 1.01 -21.73
N THR A 506 8.19 1.72 -21.90
CA THR A 506 8.11 3.18 -22.02
C THR A 506 7.63 3.86 -20.74
N GLY A 507 7.07 3.11 -19.79
CA GLY A 507 6.51 3.66 -18.56
C GLY A 507 6.12 2.56 -17.58
N ILE A 508 5.98 2.95 -16.31
CA ILE A 508 5.59 2.07 -15.21
C ILE A 508 4.69 2.82 -14.24
N SER A 509 3.72 2.11 -13.68
CA SER A 509 2.86 2.55 -12.58
C SER A 509 2.62 1.37 -11.65
N ALA A 510 2.34 1.64 -10.38
CA ALA A 510 2.02 0.60 -9.41
C ALA A 510 0.82 1.05 -8.57
N GLY A 511 -0.01 0.09 -8.21
CA GLY A 511 -1.17 0.29 -7.35
C GLY A 511 -1.38 -0.93 -6.46
N ASN A 512 -2.32 -0.81 -5.52
CA ASN A 512 -2.67 -1.90 -4.63
C ASN A 512 -4.10 -2.36 -4.88
N ASN A 513 -4.27 -3.66 -5.00
CA ASN A 513 -5.55 -4.34 -4.98
C ASN A 513 -6.31 -4.05 -3.68
N ALA A 514 -7.61 -4.39 -3.62
CA ALA A 514 -8.41 -4.18 -2.39
C ALA A 514 -7.84 -4.95 -1.20
N ASP A 515 -7.18 -6.08 -1.47
CA ASP A 515 -6.49 -6.90 -0.50
C ASP A 515 -5.06 -6.46 -0.18
N GLY A 516 -4.63 -5.30 -0.72
CA GLY A 516 -3.33 -4.70 -0.49
C GLY A 516 -2.18 -5.33 -1.29
N ARG A 517 -2.42 -6.38 -2.08
CA ARG A 517 -1.40 -6.91 -2.99
C ARG A 517 -1.03 -5.88 -4.04
N VAL A 518 0.27 -5.70 -4.27
CA VAL A 518 0.76 -4.79 -5.29
C VAL A 518 0.50 -5.36 -6.68
N GLU A 519 0.04 -4.50 -7.57
CA GLU A 519 -0.09 -4.76 -9.00
C GLU A 519 0.61 -3.64 -9.76
N VAL A 520 1.50 -4.04 -10.65
CA VAL A 520 2.38 -3.15 -11.40
C VAL A 520 1.96 -3.20 -12.86
N PHE A 521 1.85 -2.05 -13.49
CA PHE A 521 1.48 -1.86 -14.88
C PHE A 521 2.68 -1.28 -15.61
N GLY A 522 3.08 -1.87 -16.71
CA GLY A 522 4.10 -1.33 -17.59
C GLY A 522 3.57 -1.12 -19.00
N THR A 523 4.19 -0.20 -19.72
CA THR A 523 3.79 0.14 -21.09
C THR A 523 4.91 -0.11 -22.09
N SER A 524 4.54 -0.29 -23.35
CA SER A 524 5.47 -0.35 -24.47
C SER A 524 4.80 0.14 -25.74
N HIS A 525 5.58 0.23 -26.81
CA HIS A 525 5.07 0.48 -28.17
C HIS A 525 4.14 -0.61 -28.71
N LEU A 526 3.92 -1.69 -27.96
CA LEU A 526 2.99 -2.77 -28.34
C LEU A 526 1.71 -2.78 -27.51
N GLY A 527 1.70 -2.14 -26.34
CA GLY A 527 0.56 -2.24 -25.43
C GLY A 527 0.91 -2.05 -23.96
N VAL A 528 -0.06 -2.41 -23.10
CA VAL A 528 -0.01 -2.34 -21.65
C VAL A 528 0.00 -3.74 -21.07
N TYR A 529 0.99 -4.02 -20.23
CA TYR A 529 1.15 -5.28 -19.52
C TYR A 529 1.14 -5.07 -18.01
N HIS A 530 0.90 -6.13 -17.25
CA HIS A 530 0.89 -6.09 -15.80
C HIS A 530 1.52 -7.32 -15.17
N ARG A 531 1.91 -7.16 -13.91
CA ARG A 531 2.43 -8.20 -13.02
C ARG A 531 1.91 -7.92 -11.62
N TRP A 532 1.49 -8.95 -10.89
CA TRP A 532 0.85 -8.78 -9.59
C TRP A 532 1.46 -9.71 -8.56
N GLN A 533 1.40 -9.30 -7.30
CA GLN A 533 1.77 -10.15 -6.18
C GLN A 533 0.80 -11.33 -6.09
N THR A 534 1.34 -12.54 -5.97
CA THR A 534 0.59 -13.79 -5.68
C THR A 534 0.70 -14.18 -4.22
N GLY A 535 1.59 -13.54 -3.48
CA GLY A 535 1.83 -13.65 -2.05
C GLY A 535 2.65 -12.44 -1.59
N PHE A 536 3.10 -12.45 -0.34
CA PHE A 536 3.78 -11.27 0.24
C PHE A 536 5.07 -10.86 -0.47
N ALA A 537 5.84 -11.83 -0.97
CA ALA A 537 7.09 -11.62 -1.69
C ALA A 537 7.14 -12.38 -3.03
N THR A 538 6.03 -12.98 -3.44
CA THR A 538 5.95 -13.74 -4.70
C THR A 538 5.08 -13.00 -5.69
N TRP A 539 5.45 -13.10 -6.96
CA TRP A 539 4.82 -12.41 -8.07
C TRP A 539 4.28 -13.42 -9.09
N SER A 540 3.39 -12.99 -9.98
CA SER A 540 3.08 -13.76 -11.17
C SER A 540 4.34 -14.01 -12.00
N ASP A 541 4.38 -15.10 -12.76
CA ASP A 541 5.63 -15.63 -13.32
C ASP A 541 6.33 -14.64 -14.27
N GLN A 542 5.57 -13.95 -15.12
CA GLN A 542 6.05 -13.02 -16.14
C GLN A 542 5.07 -11.85 -16.31
N TRP A 543 5.52 -10.80 -17.01
CA TRP A 543 4.60 -9.80 -17.55
C TRP A 543 3.59 -10.46 -18.48
N THR A 544 2.32 -10.10 -18.34
CA THR A 544 1.25 -10.51 -19.25
C THR A 544 0.45 -9.29 -19.69
N TRP A 545 -0.23 -9.39 -20.83
CA TRP A 545 -1.16 -8.37 -21.27
C TRP A 545 -2.27 -8.15 -20.24
N LEU A 546 -2.68 -6.89 -20.06
CA LEU A 546 -3.81 -6.54 -19.21
C LEU A 546 -5.12 -6.91 -19.92
N ASN A 547 -5.54 -8.17 -19.78
CA ASN A 547 -6.56 -8.85 -20.59
C ASN A 547 -6.13 -9.03 -22.07
N ASP A 548 -6.02 -7.94 -22.81
CA ASP A 548 -5.48 -7.87 -24.16
C ASP A 548 -4.37 -6.79 -24.22
N SER A 549 -3.78 -6.56 -25.40
CA SER A 549 -2.64 -5.62 -25.49
C SER A 549 -3.01 -4.18 -25.12
N GLY A 550 -4.27 -3.80 -25.26
CA GLY A 550 -4.68 -2.41 -25.12
C GLY A 550 -3.99 -1.48 -26.13
N PRO A 551 -3.92 -0.16 -25.83
CA PRO A 551 -3.30 0.80 -26.73
C PRO A 551 -1.77 0.72 -26.73
N PRO A 552 -1.12 0.81 -27.89
CA PRO A 552 0.32 1.08 -28.01
C PRO A 552 0.70 2.43 -27.37
N ILE A 553 1.79 2.45 -26.61
CA ILE A 553 2.26 3.63 -25.88
C ILE A 553 3.65 4.04 -26.34
N GLY A 554 3.78 5.30 -26.78
CA GLY A 554 5.00 5.94 -27.25
C GLY A 554 5.93 6.43 -26.15
#